data_AF-A0A419IW93-F1
#
_entry.id   AF-A0A419IW93-F1
#
_cell.length_a   1.000
_cell.length_b   1.000
_cell.length_c   1.000
_cell.angle_alpha   90.00
_cell.angle_beta   90.00
_cell.angle_gamma   90.00
#
_symmetry.space_group_name_H-M   'P 1'
#
loop_
_entity.id
_entity.type
_entity.pdbx_description
1 polymer ?
#
loop_
_entity_poly.entity_id
_entity_poly.type
_entity_poly.pdbx_seq_one_letter_code
_entity_poly.pdbx_strand_id
1 'polypeptide(L)'
;MQHVEVEKGSVIYVCSECIEKAQDNFIWICMTCGKTYIRPKQLVINRTKDRELKKAYMLCQDLLIIQGIDVCIACSPERILDYAEMHETVMEC
;
A
#
# COMPACT_ATOMS: atom_id res chain seq x y z
N MET A 1 -14.90 17.08 0.63
CA MET A 1 -13.46 16.92 0.35
C MET A 1 -12.78 16.70 1.69
N GLN A 2 -12.12 15.56 1.88
CA GLN A 2 -11.43 15.22 3.13
C GLN A 2 -9.93 15.26 2.91
N HIS A 3 -9.15 15.44 3.98
CA HIS A 3 -7.70 15.40 3.93
C HIS A 3 -7.19 14.16 4.67
N VAL A 4 -6.13 13.54 4.16
CA VAL A 4 -5.48 12.39 4.79
C VAL A 4 -3.97 12.60 4.79
N GLU A 5 -3.32 12.21 5.88
CA GLU A 5 -1.87 12.16 5.97
C GLU A 5 -1.39 10.83 5.36
N VAL A 6 -0.62 10.92 4.28
CA VAL A 6 -0.13 9.75 3.52
C VAL A 6 1.29 9.35 3.89
N GLU A 7 2.03 10.28 4.47
CA GLU A 7 3.36 10.14 5.06
C GLU A 7 3.51 11.23 6.12
N LYS A 8 4.42 11.07 7.09
CA LYS A 8 4.62 12.05 8.17
C LYS A 8 4.82 13.47 7.62
N GLY A 9 3.87 14.35 7.92
CA GLY A 9 3.86 15.76 7.50
C GLY A 9 3.35 16.00 6.07
N SER A 10 2.98 14.95 5.33
CA SER A 10 2.49 15.02 3.95
C SER A 10 0.99 14.73 3.92
N VAL A 11 0.19 15.77 3.67
CA VAL A 11 -1.26 15.70 3.61
C VAL A 11 -1.74 15.88 2.17
N ILE A 12 -2.66 15.03 1.73
CA ILE A 12 -3.33 15.17 0.42
C ILE A 12 -4.83 15.35 0.57
N TYR A 13 -5.44 15.96 -0.45
CA TYR A 13 -6.88 16.03 -0.57
C TYR A 13 -7.44 14.81 -1.29
N VAL A 14 -8.49 14.24 -0.72
CA VAL A 14 -9.15 13.05 -1.24
C VAL A 14 -10.62 13.37 -1.52
N CYS A 15 -11.07 13.03 -2.73
CA CYS A 15 -12.46 13.15 -3.13
C CYS A 15 -13.32 12.07 -2.43
N SER A 16 -14.63 12.31 -2.33
CA SER A 16 -15.54 11.37 -1.65
C SER A 16 -15.52 9.97 -2.27
N GLU A 17 -15.38 9.87 -3.60
CA GLU A 17 -15.29 8.59 -4.31
C GLU A 17 -14.05 7.77 -3.89
N CYS A 18 -12.90 8.43 -3.68
CA CYS A 18 -11.70 7.76 -3.21
C CYS A 18 -11.81 7.33 -1.73
N ILE A 19 -12.54 8.09 -0.91
CA ILE A 19 -12.85 7.71 0.47
C ILE A 19 -13.76 6.47 0.50
N GLU A 20 -14.81 6.45 -0.32
CA GLU A 20 -15.70 5.29 -0.47
C GLU A 20 -14.92 4.06 -0.93
N LYS A 21 -14.06 4.20 -1.94
CA LYS A 21 -13.20 3.09 -2.40
C LYS A 21 -12.25 2.58 -1.32
N ALA A 22 -11.77 3.45 -0.42
CA ALA A 22 -10.85 3.05 0.65
C ALA A 22 -11.52 2.18 1.74
N GLN A 23 -12.85 2.06 1.74
CA GLN A 23 -13.55 1.13 2.64
C GLN A 23 -13.18 -0.32 2.34
N ASP A 24 -13.20 -0.71 1.06
CA ASP A 24 -12.93 -2.09 0.64
C ASP A 24 -11.53 -2.28 0.03
N ASN A 25 -10.78 -1.20 -0.17
CA ASN A 25 -9.49 -1.25 -0.87
C ASN A 25 -8.36 -0.61 -0.06
N PHE A 26 -7.16 -1.16 -0.25
CA PHE A 26 -5.92 -0.43 -0.01
C PHE A 26 -5.68 0.52 -1.18
N ILE A 27 -5.37 1.78 -0.87
CA ILE A 27 -4.98 2.80 -1.84
C ILE A 27 -3.55 3.23 -1.54
N TRP A 28 -2.63 2.95 -2.46
CA TRP A 28 -1.24 3.41 -2.38
C TRP A 28 -0.96 4.50 -3.40
N ILE A 29 -0.24 5.53 -3.01
CA ILE A 29 0.07 6.69 -3.84
C ILE A 29 1.59 6.83 -3.92
N CYS A 30 2.13 6.80 -5.14
CA CYS A 30 3.54 7.08 -5.36
C CYS A 30 3.84 8.53 -5.02
N MET A 31 4.68 8.79 -4.01
CA MET A 31 5.07 10.15 -3.62
C MET A 31 5.96 10.84 -4.66
N THR A 32 6.52 10.08 -5.62
CA THR A 32 7.33 10.61 -6.72
C THR A 32 6.50 11.08 -7.92
N CYS A 33 5.45 10.34 -8.33
CA CYS A 33 4.70 10.62 -9.56
C CYS A 33 3.18 10.73 -9.40
N GLY A 34 2.66 10.58 -8.18
CA GLY A 34 1.24 10.63 -7.86
C GLY A 34 0.43 9.44 -8.36
N LYS A 35 1.06 8.42 -8.96
CA LYS A 35 0.34 7.25 -9.47
C LYS A 35 -0.31 6.46 -8.32
N THR A 36 -1.59 6.19 -8.49
CA THR A 36 -2.42 5.50 -7.49
C THR A 36 -2.59 4.02 -7.83
N TYR A 37 -2.45 3.16 -6.82
CA TYR A 37 -2.66 1.73 -6.90
C TYR A 37 -3.78 1.33 -5.95
N ILE A 38 -4.86 0.79 -6.52
CA ILE A 38 -6.05 0.37 -5.75
C ILE A 38 -6.10 -1.14 -5.77
N ARG A 39 -6.20 -1.76 -4.59
CA ARG A 39 -6.30 -3.23 -4.45
C ARG A 39 -7.34 -3.61 -3.39
N PRO A 40 -8.20 -4.61 -3.64
CA PRO A 40 -9.14 -5.09 -2.64
C PRO A 40 -8.41 -5.57 -1.38
N LYS A 41 -8.86 -5.15 -0.20
CA LYS A 41 -8.25 -5.52 1.09
C LYS A 41 -8.15 -7.03 1.24
N GLN A 42 -9.24 -7.73 0.96
CA GLN A 42 -9.31 -9.19 1.00
C GLN A 42 -8.27 -9.86 0.11
N LEU A 43 -8.03 -9.33 -1.10
CA LEU A 43 -7.02 -9.89 -2.00
C LEU A 43 -5.61 -9.76 -1.42
N VAL A 44 -5.27 -8.61 -0.85
CA VAL A 44 -3.95 -8.34 -0.26
C VAL A 44 -3.75 -9.19 1.00
N ILE A 45 -4.73 -9.23 1.90
CA ILE A 45 -4.69 -10.03 3.14
C ILE A 45 -4.52 -11.52 2.82
N ASN A 46 -5.24 -12.03 1.83
CA ASN A 46 -5.18 -13.45 1.45
C ASN A 46 -3.84 -13.85 0.81
N ARG A 47 -3.17 -12.90 0.12
CA ARG A 47 -1.86 -13.13 -0.50
C ARG A 47 -0.68 -12.85 0.43
N THR A 48 -0.91 -12.19 1.55
CA THR A 48 0.13 -11.88 2.54
C THR A 48 0.55 -13.16 3.25
N LYS A 49 1.81 -13.56 3.10
CA LYS A 49 2.40 -14.74 3.76
C LYS A 49 2.87 -14.45 5.18
N ASP A 50 3.26 -13.21 5.45
CA ASP A 50 3.67 -12.78 6.78
C ASP A 50 2.47 -12.78 7.74
N ARG A 51 2.57 -13.56 8.81
CA ARG A 51 1.47 -13.79 9.76
C ARG A 51 1.17 -12.55 10.60
N GLU A 52 2.18 -11.78 10.99
CA GLU A 52 2.00 -10.60 11.81
C GLU A 52 1.45 -9.44 10.98
N LEU A 53 1.95 -9.26 9.75
CA LEU A 53 1.41 -8.30 8.81
C LEU A 53 -0.05 -8.63 8.44
N LYS A 54 -0.36 -9.91 8.24
CA LYS A 54 -1.74 -10.36 7.99
C LYS A 54 -2.66 -10.04 9.16
N LYS A 55 -2.24 -10.30 10.41
CA LYS A 55 -3.00 -9.92 11.60
C LYS A 55 -3.20 -8.41 11.68
N ALA A 56 -2.14 -7.62 11.44
CA ALA A 56 -2.23 -6.16 11.44
C ALA A 56 -3.26 -5.66 10.42
N TYR A 57 -3.26 -6.21 9.20
CA TYR A 57 -4.26 -5.85 8.20
C TYR A 57 -5.69 -6.28 8.56
N MET A 58 -5.87 -7.43 9.21
CA MET A 58 -7.18 -7.86 9.69
C MET A 58 -7.70 -6.93 10.79
N LEU A 59 -6.84 -6.47 11.70
CA LEU A 59 -7.21 -5.52 12.75
C LEU A 59 -7.59 -4.14 12.21
N CYS A 60 -7.07 -3.80 11.02
CA CYS A 60 -7.32 -2.53 10.35
C CYS A 60 -8.37 -2.63 9.24
N GLN A 61 -9.16 -3.70 9.20
CA GLN A 61 -10.10 -3.95 8.11
C GLN A 61 -11.13 -2.80 7.96
N ASP A 62 -11.54 -2.19 9.08
CA ASP A 62 -12.48 -1.07 9.11
C ASP A 62 -11.81 0.31 8.95
N LEU A 63 -10.48 0.37 8.87
CA LEU A 63 -9.75 1.63 8.67
C LEU A 63 -9.73 2.02 7.19
N LEU A 64 -9.88 3.31 6.93
CA LEU A 64 -9.64 3.90 5.60
C LEU A 64 -8.14 3.99 5.37
N ILE A 65 -7.56 3.05 4.61
CA ILE A 65 -6.12 3.00 4.38
C ILE A 65 -5.79 3.62 3.02
N ILE A 66 -5.33 4.87 3.09
CA ILE A 66 -4.71 5.60 1.98
C ILE A 66 -3.28 5.94 2.43
N GLN A 67 -2.29 5.40 1.73
CA GLN A 67 -0.89 5.48 2.13
C GLN A 67 0.01 5.95 1.00
N GLY A 68 1.03 6.72 1.35
CA GLY A 68 2.14 7.03 0.46
C GLY A 68 3.07 5.84 0.36
N ILE A 69 3.59 5.60 -0.83
CA ILE A 69 4.77 4.77 -1.06
C ILE A 69 5.86 5.65 -1.65
N ASP A 70 7.10 5.47 -1.21
CA ASP A 70 8.23 6.32 -1.61
C ASP A 70 8.34 6.42 -3.14
N VAL A 71 8.34 5.26 -3.79
CA VAL A 71 8.52 5.15 -5.24
C VAL A 71 7.78 3.94 -5.78
N CYS A 72 7.14 4.10 -6.93
CA CYS A 72 6.49 2.99 -7.61
C CYS A 72 7.41 2.34 -8.65
N ILE A 73 7.03 1.13 -9.09
CA ILE A 73 7.69 0.38 -10.17
C ILE A 73 8.00 1.21 -11.41
N ALA A 74 7.12 2.15 -11.78
CA ALA A 74 7.31 2.96 -12.97
C ALA A 74 8.38 4.05 -12.76
N CYS A 75 8.57 4.52 -11.53
CA CYS A 75 9.56 5.53 -11.17
C CYS A 75 10.92 4.92 -10.83
N SER A 76 10.94 3.67 -10.38
CA SER A 76 12.18 2.94 -10.08
C SER A 76 11.99 1.45 -10.38
N PRO A 77 12.10 1.05 -11.66
CA PRO A 77 12.00 -0.36 -12.05
C PRO A 77 13.16 -1.19 -11.49
N GLU A 78 14.35 -0.58 -11.36
CA GLU A 78 15.58 -1.21 -10.86
C GLU A 78 15.40 -1.77 -9.43
N ARG A 79 14.72 -1.01 -8.54
CA ARG A 79 14.51 -1.38 -7.13
C ARG A 79 13.71 -2.67 -6.93
N ILE A 80 13.03 -3.18 -7.95
CA ILE A 80 12.29 -4.45 -7.86
C ILE A 80 13.24 -5.64 -7.90
N LEU A 81 14.35 -5.51 -8.62
CA LEU A 81 15.36 -6.54 -8.67
C LEU A 81 15.95 -6.75 -7.26
N ASP A 82 16.22 -5.66 -6.55
CA ASP A 82 16.67 -5.69 -5.15
C ASP A 82 15.68 -6.43 -4.22
N TYR A 83 14.37 -6.24 -4.41
CA TYR A 83 13.33 -6.94 -3.63
C TYR A 83 13.17 -8.42 -4.02
N ALA A 84 13.40 -8.78 -5.28
CA ALA A 84 13.30 -10.16 -5.75
C ALA A 84 14.46 -11.01 -5.21
N GLU A 85 15.68 -10.47 -5.20
CA GLU A 85 16.89 -11.14 -4.68
C GLU A 85 16.82 -11.37 -3.16
N MET A 86 16.19 -10.46 -2.41
CA MET A 86 15.95 -10.64 -0.97
C MET A 86 14.97 -11.79 -0.66
N HIS A 87 14.08 -12.17 -1.57
CA HIS A 87 13.15 -13.27 -1.34
C HIS A 87 13.72 -14.66 -1.70
N GLU A 88 14.74 -14.73 -2.56
CA GLU A 88 15.45 -15.99 -2.85
C GLU A 88 16.35 -16.41 -1.67
N THR A 89 17.00 -15.45 -1.02
CA THR A 89 17.91 -15.71 0.12
C THR A 89 17.21 -16.12 1.42
N VAL A 90 15.90 -15.86 1.57
CA VAL A 90 15.11 -16.24 2.76
C VAL A 90 14.44 -17.62 2.59
N MET A 91 14.54 -18.25 1.42
CA MET A 91 14.00 -19.59 1.15
C MET A 91 15.00 -20.74 1.35
N GLU A 92 16.25 -20.46 1.73
CA GLU A 92 17.23 -21.46 2.16
C GLU A 92 17.32 -21.50 3.70
N CYS A 93 16.40 -22.20 4.35
CA CYS A 93 16.52 -22.72 5.73
C CYS A 93 15.74 -24.03 5.87
#